data_AF-A0A7K2XFU3-F1
#
_entry.id   AF-A0A7K2XFU3-F1
#
_cell.length_a   1.000
_cell.length_b   1.000
_cell.length_c   1.000
_cell.angle_alpha   90.00
_cell.angle_beta   90.00
_cell.angle_gamma   90.00
#
_symmetry.space_group_name_H-M   'P 1'
#
loop_
_entity.id
_entity.type
_entity.pdbx_description
1 polymer ?
#
loop_
_entity_poly.entity_id
_entity_poly.type
_entity_poly.pdbx_seq_one_letter_code
_entity_poly.pdbx_strand_id
1 'polypeptide(L)'
;LWSFLGKGDGTFAPRTRIGGGWNVYTQLAGAGDVNDDGRADLVAYGSGGTYLYPGTGSWQVPFGKPTPTELLVNETGSFIDVT
;
A
#
# COMPACT_ATOMS: atom_id res chain seq x y z
N LEU A 1 -10.11 2.93 -4.85
CA LEU A 1 -8.75 3.18 -5.36
C LEU A 1 -8.68 2.86 -6.85
N TRP A 2 -8.09 3.77 -7.62
CA TRP A 2 -7.81 3.61 -9.04
C TRP A 2 -6.30 3.78 -9.27
N SER A 3 -5.73 2.99 -10.18
CA SER A 3 -4.34 3.11 -10.60
C SER A 3 -4.26 3.73 -12.00
N PHE A 4 -3.28 4.61 -12.20
CA PHE A 4 -2.94 5.22 -13.47
C PHE A 4 -1.45 4.98 -13.72
N LEU A 5 -1.11 4.11 -14.67
CA LEU A 5 0.29 3.80 -14.96
C LEU A 5 0.93 4.92 -15.78
N GLY A 6 2.07 5.43 -15.32
CA GLY A 6 2.88 6.36 -16.10
C GLY A 6 3.49 5.65 -17.31
N LYS A 7 3.41 6.27 -18.48
CA LYS A 7 4.02 5.74 -19.71
C LYS A 7 5.48 6.17 -19.91
N GLY A 8 5.99 7.05 -19.06
CA GLY A 8 7.35 7.63 -19.17
C GLY A 8 7.45 8.81 -20.13
N ASP A 9 6.36 9.21 -20.77
CA ASP A 9 6.28 10.34 -21.72
C ASP A 9 5.51 11.55 -21.15
N GLY A 10 5.30 11.57 -19.83
CA GLY A 10 4.48 12.58 -19.16
C GLY A 10 2.97 12.29 -19.21
N THR A 11 2.53 11.18 -19.83
CA THR A 11 1.13 10.76 -19.86
C THR A 11 0.88 9.50 -19.05
N PHE A 12 -0.41 9.23 -18.80
CA PHE A 12 -0.87 8.05 -18.08
C PHE A 12 -1.67 7.11 -19.00
N ALA A 13 -1.63 5.82 -18.69
CA ALA A 13 -2.56 4.83 -19.20
C ALA A 13 -3.99 5.06 -18.64
N PRO A 14 -5.03 4.51 -19.29
CA PRO A 14 -6.37 4.49 -18.71
C PRO A 14 -6.38 3.91 -17.30
N ARG A 15 -7.29 4.41 -16.47
CA ARG A 15 -7.40 3.98 -15.07
C ARG A 15 -7.75 2.50 -14.96
N THR A 16 -7.17 1.84 -13.96
CA THR A 16 -7.52 0.47 -13.57
C THR A 16 -8.09 0.45 -12.16
N ARG A 17 -9.20 -0.26 -11.95
CA ARG A 17 -9.86 -0.33 -10.64
C ARG A 17 -9.10 -1.30 -9.76
N ILE A 18 -8.51 -0.82 -8.67
CA ILE A 18 -7.83 -1.68 -7.69
C ILE A 18 -8.84 -2.24 -6.68
N GLY A 19 -9.80 -1.42 -6.24
CA GLY A 19 -10.84 -1.86 -5.30
C GLY A 19 -11.62 -0.73 -4.64
N GLY A 20 -12.64 -1.09 -3.86
CA GLY A 20 -13.41 -0.20 -2.98
C GLY A 20 -12.90 -0.21 -1.54
N GLY A 21 -13.58 0.52 -0.64
CA GLY A 21 -13.32 0.47 0.82
C GLY A 21 -12.14 1.28 1.34
N TRP A 22 -11.33 1.89 0.47
CA TRP A 22 -10.13 2.65 0.85
C TRP A 22 -10.40 3.94 1.63
N ASN A 23 -11.65 4.41 1.68
CA ASN A 23 -12.05 5.63 2.40
C ASN A 23 -12.06 5.47 3.93
N VAL A 24 -11.77 4.29 4.46
CA VAL A 24 -11.65 4.05 5.90
C VAL A 24 -10.26 4.40 6.44
N TYR A 25 -9.28 4.59 5.55
CA TYR A 25 -7.90 4.91 5.91
C TYR A 25 -7.66 6.42 5.86
N THR A 26 -6.96 6.92 6.87
CA THR A 26 -6.51 8.32 6.95
C THR A 26 -5.11 8.49 6.39
N GLN A 27 -4.31 7.41 6.34
CA GLN A 27 -2.96 7.43 5.79
C GLN A 27 -2.70 6.16 4.97
N LEU A 28 -1.95 6.32 3.88
CA LEU A 28 -1.43 5.26 3.02
C LEU A 28 0.03 5.57 2.73
N ALA A 29 0.93 4.62 2.95
CA ALA A 29 2.35 4.79 2.67
C ALA A 29 2.94 3.51 2.08
N GLY A 30 3.79 3.66 1.07
CA GLY A 30 4.62 2.55 0.59
C GLY A 30 5.66 2.21 1.65
N ALA A 31 5.80 0.94 2.00
CA ALA A 31 6.61 0.51 3.13
C ALA A 31 7.91 -0.22 2.72
N GLY A 32 8.17 -0.35 1.42
CA GLY A 32 9.21 -1.25 0.93
C GLY A 32 8.76 -2.71 1.02
N ASP A 33 9.70 -3.64 1.01
CA ASP A 33 9.42 -5.07 1.16
C ASP A 33 9.48 -5.45 2.64
N VAL A 34 8.32 -5.50 3.29
CA VAL A 34 8.20 -5.66 4.74
C VAL A 34 8.09 -7.14 5.12
N ASN A 35 7.51 -7.95 4.24
CA ASN A 35 7.33 -9.39 4.44
C ASN A 35 8.46 -10.26 3.83
N ASP A 36 9.50 -9.63 3.27
CA ASP A 36 10.68 -10.28 2.68
C ASP A 36 10.32 -11.22 1.51
N ASP A 37 9.32 -10.84 0.70
CA ASP A 37 8.87 -11.60 -0.46
C ASP A 37 9.41 -11.09 -1.81
N GLY A 38 10.25 -10.06 -1.76
CA GLY A 38 10.87 -9.40 -2.90
C GLY A 38 9.97 -8.35 -3.57
N ARG A 39 8.84 -7.96 -2.96
CA ARG A 39 7.86 -7.05 -3.56
C ARG A 39 7.55 -5.91 -2.61
N ALA A 40 7.32 -4.73 -3.19
CA ALA A 40 6.96 -3.57 -2.39
C ALA A 40 5.53 -3.68 -1.85
N ASP A 41 5.42 -3.51 -0.53
CA ASP A 41 4.19 -3.52 0.25
C ASP A 41 3.64 -2.11 0.47
N LEU A 42 2.37 -2.07 0.87
CA LEU A 42 1.68 -0.87 1.32
C LEU A 42 1.27 -1.04 2.76
N VAL A 43 1.39 0.02 3.55
CA VAL A 43 0.77 0.10 4.86
C VAL A 43 -0.35 1.13 4.83
N ALA A 44 -1.47 0.78 5.47
CA ALA A 44 -2.64 1.62 5.59
C ALA A 44 -3.02 1.79 7.06
N TYR A 45 -3.25 3.03 7.47
CA TYR A 45 -3.68 3.38 8.82
C TYR A 45 -5.04 4.07 8.79
N GLY A 46 -5.93 3.69 9.71
CA GLY A 46 -7.26 4.27 9.83
C GLY A 46 -7.88 3.98 11.19
N SER A 47 -9.20 4.17 11.30
CA SER A 47 -9.92 3.98 12.57
C SER A 47 -9.88 2.55 13.11
N GLY A 48 -9.63 1.57 12.24
CA GLY A 48 -9.51 0.15 12.60
C GLY A 48 -8.08 -0.31 12.90
N GLY A 49 -7.12 0.61 13.02
CA GLY A 49 -5.70 0.30 13.24
C GLY A 49 -4.85 0.33 11.97
N THR A 50 -3.67 -0.30 12.05
CA THR A 50 -2.71 -0.40 10.95
C THR A 50 -2.79 -1.77 10.27
N TYR A 51 -2.71 -1.77 8.94
CA TYR A 51 -2.78 -2.96 8.11
C TYR A 51 -1.63 -2.98 7.10
N LEU A 52 -0.94 -4.11 7.00
CA LEU A 52 0.00 -4.41 5.92
C LEU A 52 -0.77 -5.02 4.75
N TYR A 53 -0.54 -4.49 3.56
CA TYR A 53 -1.06 -4.98 2.29
C TYR A 53 0.12 -5.53 1.47
N PRO A 54 0.28 -6.87 1.39
CA PRO A 54 1.38 -7.49 0.67
C PRO A 54 1.38 -7.12 -0.82
N GLY A 55 2.55 -6.84 -1.38
CA GLY A 55 2.75 -6.61 -2.80
C GLY A 55 2.54 -7.89 -3.61
N THR A 56 1.80 -7.80 -4.72
CA THR A 56 1.61 -8.97 -5.60
C THR A 56 2.58 -9.00 -6.79
N GLY A 57 3.30 -7.90 -7.03
CA GLY A 57 4.08 -7.69 -8.24
C GLY A 57 3.25 -7.47 -9.51
N SER A 58 1.92 -7.46 -9.43
CA SER A 58 1.02 -7.21 -10.55
C SER A 58 0.32 -5.87 -10.43
N TRP A 59 0.54 -4.96 -11.38
CA TRP A 59 -0.10 -3.64 -11.39
C TRP A 59 -1.63 -3.68 -11.46
N GLN A 60 -2.21 -4.78 -11.94
CA GLN A 60 -3.66 -4.96 -12.06
C GLN A 60 -4.31 -5.27 -10.71
N VAL A 61 -3.59 -5.99 -9.86
CA VAL A 61 -4.03 -6.42 -8.52
C VAL A 61 -2.88 -6.20 -7.54
N PRO A 62 -2.43 -4.95 -7.33
CA PRO A 62 -1.14 -4.64 -6.71
C PRO A 62 -1.00 -5.11 -5.27
N PHE A 63 -2.12 -5.30 -4.57
CA PHE A 63 -2.13 -5.61 -3.14
C PHE A 63 -2.93 -6.88 -2.85
N GLY A 64 -2.35 -7.73 -2.00
CA GLY A 64 -2.98 -8.92 -1.43
C GLY A 64 -3.97 -8.59 -0.32
N LYS A 65 -4.42 -9.64 0.38
CA LYS A 65 -5.31 -9.52 1.53
C LYS A 65 -4.58 -8.79 2.67
N PRO A 66 -5.18 -7.75 3.27
CA PRO A 66 -4.55 -7.06 4.38
C PRO A 66 -4.47 -7.91 5.65
N THR A 67 -3.39 -7.75 6.39
CA THR A 67 -3.19 -8.31 7.74
C THR A 67 -3.00 -7.18 8.75
N PRO A 68 -3.64 -7.23 9.94
CA PRO A 68 -3.33 -6.30 11.03
C PRO A 68 -1.84 -6.33 11.36
N THR A 69 -1.28 -5.19 11.71
CA THR A 69 0.13 -5.08 12.07
C THR A 69 0.34 -4.01 13.14
N GLU A 70 1.37 -4.19 13.96
CA GLU A 70 1.83 -3.22 14.96
C GLU A 70 2.87 -2.24 14.38
N LEU A 71 3.16 -2.32 13.08
CA LEU A 71 4.03 -1.35 12.41
C LEU A 71 3.48 0.07 12.63
N LEU A 72 4.28 0.92 13.26
CA LEU A 72 3.94 2.32 13.47
C LEU A 72 4.59 3.18 12.40
N VAL A 73 3.81 4.05 11.76
CA VAL A 73 4.32 5.16 10.96
C VAL A 73 4.89 6.19 11.94
N ASN A 74 6.19 6.49 11.88
CA ASN A 74 6.74 7.60 12.63
C ASN A 74 6.52 8.94 11.90
N GLU A 75 6.86 10.06 12.53
CA GLU A 75 6.66 11.41 11.96
C GLU A 75 7.39 11.64 10.62
N THR A 76 8.34 10.76 10.26
CA THR A 76 9.06 10.81 8.98
C THR A 76 8.49 9.86 7.92
N GLY A 77 7.39 9.17 8.21
CA GLY A 77 6.77 8.19 7.31
C GLY A 77 7.51 6.85 7.27
N SER A 78 8.48 6.64 8.15
CA SER A 78 9.23 5.39 8.27
C SER A 78 8.51 4.44 9.22
N PHE A 79 8.49 3.16 8.84
CA PHE A 79 7.90 2.11 9.66
C PHE A 79 8.94 1.56 10.63
N ILE A 80 8.55 1.49 11.90
CA ILE A 80 9.34 0.86 12.94
C ILE A 80 8.58 -0.38 13.40
N ASP A 81 9.27 -1.52 13.42
CA ASP A 81 8.80 -2.68 14.17
C ASP A 81 9.02 -2.40 15.66
N VAL A 82 7.97 -2.56 16.45
CA VAL A 82 7.97 -2.26 17.90
C VAL A 82 8.01 -3.54 18.74
N THR A 83 8.24 -4.70 18.10
CA THR A 83 8.50 -5.97 18.79
C THR A 83 9.98 -6.19 19.13
#